data_AF-A0A2T4LPC0-F1
#
_entry.id   AF-A0A2T4LPC0-F1
#
_cell.length_a   1.000
_cell.length_b   1.000
_cell.length_c   1.000
_cell.angle_alpha   90.00
_cell.angle_beta   90.00
_cell.angle_gamma   90.00
#
_symmetry.space_group_name_H-M   'P 1'
#
loop_
_entity.id
_entity.type
_entity.pdbx_description
1 polymer ?
#
loop_
_entity_poly.entity_id
_entity_poly.type
_entity_poly.pdbx_seq_one_letter_code
_entity_poly.pdbx_strand_id
1 'polypeptide(L)'
;MGTLINQELYKIFKKKSSIIIPIIIFILMIAMAVLSNNYEDILKPESQFKQGYTGFSWIFFLMIIQAATIITMEFHYGTIKNLLYRNYSRMSIILSKFIALFIYSLVLFIVTTLISLGLKLVLFSDMDILKQSGDNLSLLQEHLLTALATYIGMWLILSLTLLISCLLKSPGVSIAVGIVFYFASSVISGILFAAIAQWEWLKWNPINMLNLSTQVLDNEVFKKMTKLELHELYIGNIVYIIIFLALVIFAFKKKNV
;
A
#
# COMPACT_ATOMS: atom_id res chain seq x y z
N MET A 1 3.87 -24.24 -8.67
CA MET A 1 3.73 -22.82 -8.27
C MET A 1 2.38 -22.23 -8.70
N GLY A 2 2.01 -22.28 -9.98
CA GLY A 2 0.74 -21.71 -10.45
C GLY A 2 -0.51 -22.21 -9.71
N THR A 3 -0.57 -23.49 -9.36
CA THR A 3 -1.66 -24.07 -8.58
C THR A 3 -1.82 -23.44 -7.19
N LEU A 4 -0.71 -23.19 -6.47
CA LEU A 4 -0.73 -22.53 -5.16
C LEU A 4 -1.18 -21.07 -5.28
N ILE A 5 -0.71 -20.34 -6.29
CA ILE A 5 -1.10 -18.96 -6.53
C ILE A 5 -2.62 -18.88 -6.78
N ASN A 6 -3.15 -19.76 -7.64
CA ASN A 6 -4.59 -19.80 -7.92
C ASN A 6 -5.42 -20.15 -6.67
N GLN A 7 -4.92 -21.04 -5.80
CA GLN A 7 -5.58 -21.35 -4.54
C GLN A 7 -5.60 -20.15 -3.59
N GLU A 8 -4.48 -19.43 -3.45
CA GLU A 8 -4.41 -18.25 -2.60
C GLU A 8 -5.28 -17.10 -3.15
N LEU A 9 -5.28 -16.88 -4.46
CA LEU A 9 -6.18 -15.92 -5.10
C LEU A 9 -7.65 -16.30 -4.89
N TYR A 10 -8.00 -17.57 -5.06
CA TYR A 10 -9.36 -18.05 -4.81
C TYR A 10 -9.80 -17.79 -3.37
N LYS A 11 -8.94 -18.06 -2.38
CA LYS A 11 -9.21 -17.75 -0.96
C LYS A 11 -9.45 -16.26 -0.74
N ILE A 12 -8.61 -15.41 -1.34
CA ILE A 12 -8.75 -13.95 -1.22
C ILE A 12 -10.08 -13.50 -1.83
N PHE A 13 -10.40 -13.88 -3.06
CA PHE A 13 -11.62 -13.42 -3.75
C PHE A 13 -12.91 -13.98 -3.16
N LYS A 14 -12.90 -15.18 -2.56
CA LYS A 14 -14.10 -15.77 -1.93
C LYS A 14 -14.40 -15.24 -0.53
N LYS A 15 -13.41 -14.66 0.14
CA LYS A 15 -13.61 -14.07 1.47
C LYS A 15 -14.53 -12.85 1.35
N LYS A 16 -15.66 -12.86 2.08
CA LYS A 16 -16.67 -11.77 2.02
C LYS A 16 -16.05 -10.37 2.21
N SER A 17 -15.08 -10.23 3.11
CA SER A 17 -14.40 -8.96 3.36
C SER A 17 -13.70 -8.40 2.12
N SER A 18 -13.13 -9.26 1.26
CA SER A 18 -12.39 -8.86 0.07
C SER A 18 -13.28 -8.31 -1.06
N ILE A 19 -14.60 -8.49 -0.94
CA ILE A 19 -15.60 -7.95 -1.88
C ILE A 19 -16.33 -6.75 -1.24
N ILE A 20 -16.77 -6.90 0.00
CA ILE A 20 -17.54 -5.87 0.70
C ILE A 20 -16.71 -4.60 0.91
N ILE A 21 -15.46 -4.74 1.34
CA ILE A 21 -14.63 -3.56 1.65
C ILE A 21 -14.33 -2.74 0.39
N PRO A 22 -13.91 -3.31 -0.77
CA PRO A 22 -13.76 -2.52 -1.99
C PRO A 22 -15.04 -1.78 -2.42
N ILE A 23 -16.23 -2.35 -2.22
CA ILE A 23 -17.49 -1.67 -2.48
C ILE A 23 -17.66 -0.46 -1.54
N ILE A 24 -17.34 -0.62 -0.25
CA ILE A 24 -17.35 0.50 0.70
C ILE A 24 -16.35 1.59 0.29
N ILE A 25 -15.14 1.20 -0.15
CA ILE A 25 -14.13 2.14 -0.65
C ILE A 25 -14.67 2.93 -1.84
N PHE A 26 -15.35 2.27 -2.78
CA PHE A 26 -15.99 2.94 -3.91
C PHE A 26 -17.05 3.96 -3.48
N ILE A 27 -17.89 3.61 -2.50
CA ILE A 27 -18.88 4.54 -1.94
C ILE A 27 -18.18 5.74 -1.30
N LEU A 28 -17.10 5.53 -0.56
CA LEU A 28 -16.31 6.61 0.05
C LEU A 28 -15.66 7.52 -1.01
N MET A 29 -15.19 6.94 -2.13
CA MET A 29 -14.65 7.74 -3.25
C MET A 29 -15.74 8.63 -3.87
N ILE A 30 -16.95 8.11 -4.09
CA ILE A 30 -18.09 8.92 -4.58
C ILE A 30 -18.39 10.04 -3.59
N ALA A 31 -18.49 9.72 -2.29
CA ALA A 31 -18.76 10.71 -1.25
C ALA A 31 -17.71 11.82 -1.26
N MET A 32 -16.43 11.46 -1.38
CA MET A 32 -15.33 12.43 -1.43
C MET A 32 -15.36 13.27 -2.71
N ALA A 33 -15.72 12.68 -3.85
CA ALA A 33 -15.89 13.42 -5.10
C ALA A 33 -17.03 14.45 -5.00
N VAL A 34 -18.19 14.07 -4.45
CA VAL A 34 -19.32 14.99 -4.23
C VAL A 34 -18.97 16.10 -3.24
N LEU A 35 -18.25 15.77 -2.16
CA LEU A 35 -17.78 16.77 -1.20
C LEU A 35 -16.82 17.77 -1.84
N SER A 36 -15.92 17.31 -2.71
CA SER A 36 -15.00 18.20 -3.43
C SER A 36 -15.73 19.17 -4.38
N ASN A 37 -16.87 18.77 -4.93
CA ASN A 37 -17.70 19.63 -5.78
C ASN A 37 -18.47 20.69 -4.98
N ASN A 38 -18.92 20.35 -3.77
CA ASN A 38 -19.72 21.26 -2.94
C ASN A 38 -18.87 22.23 -2.10
N TYR A 39 -17.60 21.89 -1.85
CA TYR A 39 -16.69 22.63 -0.98
C TYR A 39 -15.34 22.89 -1.66
N GLU A 40 -15.37 23.46 -2.88
CA GLU A 40 -14.19 23.67 -3.72
C GLU A 40 -13.07 24.48 -3.04
N ASP A 41 -13.45 25.46 -2.19
CA ASP A 41 -12.50 26.33 -1.47
C ASP A 41 -11.58 25.54 -0.51
N ILE A 42 -12.09 24.45 0.06
CA ILE A 42 -11.36 23.62 1.04
C ILE A 42 -10.82 22.36 0.36
N LEU A 43 -11.60 21.75 -0.53
CA LEU A 43 -11.33 20.48 -1.18
C LEU A 43 -11.25 20.66 -2.69
N LYS A 44 -10.16 21.24 -3.17
CA LYS A 44 -9.92 21.43 -4.60
C LYS A 44 -10.08 20.09 -5.36
N PRO A 45 -11.01 20.00 -6.34
CA PRO A 45 -11.27 18.77 -7.09
C PRO A 45 -10.02 18.18 -7.75
N GLU A 46 -9.11 19.03 -8.26
CA GLU A 46 -7.83 18.61 -8.85
C GLU A 46 -6.95 17.86 -7.83
N SER A 47 -6.84 18.36 -6.61
CA SER A 47 -6.03 17.76 -5.55
C SER A 47 -6.57 16.40 -5.10
N GLN A 48 -7.91 16.26 -5.13
CA GLN A 48 -8.59 15.02 -4.79
C GLN A 48 -8.45 14.01 -5.91
N PHE A 49 -8.55 14.45 -7.17
CA PHE A 49 -8.31 13.61 -8.34
C PHE A 49 -6.89 13.03 -8.32
N LYS A 50 -5.85 13.83 -8.08
CA LYS A 50 -4.45 13.35 -7.95
C LYS A 50 -4.34 12.20 -6.95
N GLN A 51 -5.03 12.29 -5.82
CA GLN A 51 -5.05 11.29 -4.75
C GLN A 51 -6.07 10.16 -4.95
N GLY A 52 -6.78 10.12 -6.09
CA GLY A 52 -7.82 9.12 -6.34
C GLY A 52 -8.99 9.21 -5.37
N TYR A 53 -9.41 10.42 -4.99
CA TYR A 53 -10.50 10.69 -4.05
C TYR A 53 -10.34 9.93 -2.73
N THR A 54 -9.12 9.86 -2.21
CA THR A 54 -8.71 9.10 -1.00
C THR A 54 -8.79 7.57 -1.10
N GLY A 55 -9.18 7.02 -2.25
CA GLY A 55 -9.33 5.58 -2.46
C GLY A 55 -8.06 4.78 -2.21
N PHE A 56 -6.88 5.32 -2.59
CA PHE A 56 -5.59 4.66 -2.34
C PHE A 56 -5.31 4.46 -0.85
N SER A 57 -5.63 5.46 0.00
CA SER A 57 -5.46 5.37 1.46
C SER A 57 -6.36 4.29 2.06
N TRP A 58 -7.59 4.14 1.57
CA TRP A 58 -8.49 3.09 2.06
C TRP A 58 -8.08 1.68 1.61
N ILE A 59 -7.57 1.53 0.38
CA ILE A 59 -6.96 0.26 -0.07
C ILE A 59 -5.81 -0.13 0.85
N PHE A 60 -5.01 0.85 1.28
CA PHE A 60 -3.88 0.63 2.18
C PHE A 60 -4.31 -0.17 3.44
N PHE A 61 -5.39 0.25 4.10
CA PHE A 61 -5.92 -0.44 5.28
C PHE A 61 -6.36 -1.87 4.97
N LEU A 62 -7.10 -2.06 3.87
CA LEU A 62 -7.52 -3.39 3.44
C LEU A 62 -6.31 -4.30 3.20
N MET A 63 -5.27 -3.78 2.54
CA MET A 63 -4.08 -4.55 2.22
C MET A 63 -3.28 -4.93 3.47
N ILE A 64 -3.17 -4.03 4.47
CA ILE A 64 -2.58 -4.36 5.78
C ILE A 64 -3.31 -5.54 6.43
N ILE A 65 -4.65 -5.51 6.44
CA ILE A 65 -5.46 -6.60 7.02
C ILE A 65 -5.21 -7.91 6.27
N GLN A 66 -5.14 -7.88 4.94
CA GLN A 66 -4.89 -9.09 4.15
C GLN A 66 -3.47 -9.62 4.36
N ALA A 67 -2.46 -8.75 4.40
CA ALA A 67 -1.08 -9.11 4.67
C ALA A 67 -0.88 -9.69 6.08
N ALA A 68 -1.53 -9.10 7.09
CA ALA A 68 -1.51 -9.63 8.44
C ALA A 68 -2.15 -11.03 8.51
N THR A 69 -3.29 -11.23 7.83
CA THR A 69 -4.07 -12.46 7.98
C THR A 69 -3.62 -13.63 7.09
N ILE A 70 -2.98 -13.38 5.95
CA ILE A 70 -2.65 -14.43 4.96
C ILE A 70 -1.71 -15.51 5.52
N ILE A 71 -0.86 -15.15 6.48
CA ILE A 71 0.06 -16.06 7.16
C ILE A 71 -0.55 -16.52 8.49
N THR A 72 -1.02 -15.59 9.34
CA THR A 72 -1.50 -15.95 10.69
C THR A 72 -2.73 -16.84 10.69
N MET A 73 -3.66 -16.70 9.74
CA MET A 73 -4.85 -17.56 9.72
C MET A 73 -4.47 -19.02 9.48
N GLU A 74 -3.45 -19.28 8.68
CA GLU A 74 -2.98 -20.64 8.43
C GLU A 74 -2.32 -21.26 9.68
N PHE A 75 -1.56 -20.47 10.44
CA PHE A 75 -0.99 -20.90 11.71
C PHE A 75 -2.07 -21.10 12.78
N HIS A 76 -3.06 -20.20 12.83
CA HIS A 76 -4.14 -20.24 13.81
C HIS A 76 -5.04 -21.47 13.62
N TYR A 77 -5.39 -21.81 12.39
CA TYR A 77 -6.23 -22.98 12.08
C TYR A 77 -5.42 -24.27 11.87
N GLY A 78 -4.09 -24.24 11.99
CA GLY A 78 -3.22 -25.40 11.79
C GLY A 78 -3.18 -25.94 10.35
N THR A 79 -3.74 -25.22 9.37
CA THR A 79 -3.85 -25.66 7.98
C THR A 79 -2.51 -25.70 7.25
N ILE A 80 -1.46 -25.10 7.80
CA ILE A 80 -0.08 -25.20 7.27
C ILE A 80 0.41 -26.64 7.25
N LYS A 81 0.04 -27.46 8.24
CA LYS A 81 0.43 -28.88 8.28
C LYS A 81 -0.13 -29.64 7.08
N ASN A 82 -1.38 -29.37 6.71
CA ASN A 82 -2.04 -29.96 5.54
C ASN A 82 -1.37 -29.54 4.23
N LEU A 83 -0.88 -28.31 4.14
CA LEU A 83 -0.15 -27.82 2.96
C LEU A 83 1.23 -28.47 2.83
N LEU A 84 1.94 -28.66 3.95
CA LEU A 84 3.26 -29.29 3.97
C LEU A 84 3.18 -30.79 3.66
N TYR A 85 2.10 -31.47 4.05
CA TYR A 85 1.90 -32.89 3.74
C TYR A 85 1.74 -33.16 2.23
N ARG A 86 1.31 -32.17 1.44
CA ARG A 86 1.15 -32.30 -0.02
C ARG A 86 2.46 -32.10 -0.81
N ASN A 87 3.62 -32.28 -0.17
CA ASN A 87 4.97 -32.13 -0.76
C ASN A 87 5.29 -30.73 -1.34
N TYR A 88 4.61 -29.67 -0.87
CA TYR A 88 5.00 -28.30 -1.23
C TYR A 88 6.16 -27.81 -0.37
N SER A 89 7.17 -27.19 -0.99
CA SER A 89 8.29 -26.61 -0.25
C SER A 89 7.85 -25.38 0.54
N ARG A 90 8.42 -25.16 1.74
CA ARG A 90 8.11 -23.98 2.59
C ARG A 90 8.26 -22.66 1.81
N MET A 91 9.28 -22.56 0.97
CA MET A 91 9.53 -21.39 0.14
C MET A 91 8.43 -21.20 -0.91
N SER A 92 7.93 -22.28 -1.51
CA SER A 92 6.83 -22.21 -2.49
C SER A 92 5.52 -21.69 -1.90
N ILE A 93 5.21 -22.06 -0.66
CA ILE A 93 4.00 -21.64 0.04
C ILE A 93 4.02 -20.13 0.34
N ILE A 94 5.16 -19.60 0.80
CA ILE A 94 5.28 -18.17 1.08
C ILE A 94 5.28 -17.38 -0.22
N LEU A 95 6.05 -17.82 -1.22
CA LEU A 95 6.18 -17.08 -2.47
C LEU A 95 4.84 -16.99 -3.20
N SER A 96 4.01 -18.05 -3.16
CA SER A 96 2.65 -17.98 -3.69
C SER A 96 1.77 -16.96 -2.97
N LYS A 97 1.95 -16.77 -1.66
CA LYS A 97 1.23 -15.75 -0.88
C LYS A 97 1.65 -14.34 -1.26
N PHE A 98 2.95 -14.11 -1.46
CA PHE A 98 3.44 -12.81 -1.94
C PHE A 98 2.89 -12.48 -3.32
N ILE A 99 2.95 -13.43 -4.25
CA ILE A 99 2.45 -13.23 -5.62
C ILE A 99 0.93 -13.01 -5.61
N ALA A 100 0.18 -13.77 -4.81
CA ALA A 100 -1.27 -13.58 -4.68
C ALA A 100 -1.64 -12.21 -4.11
N LEU A 101 -0.92 -11.73 -3.07
CA LEU A 101 -1.10 -10.38 -2.54
C LEU A 101 -0.72 -9.30 -3.57
N PHE A 102 0.36 -9.50 -4.32
CA PHE A 102 0.79 -8.60 -5.39
C PHE A 102 -0.28 -8.44 -6.46
N ILE A 103 -0.75 -9.56 -7.03
CA ILE A 103 -1.81 -9.54 -8.04
C ILE A 103 -3.08 -8.88 -7.49
N TYR A 104 -3.50 -9.24 -6.27
CA TYR A 104 -4.69 -8.65 -5.67
C TYR A 104 -4.56 -7.13 -5.45
N SER A 105 -3.43 -6.68 -4.92
CA SER A 105 -3.17 -5.25 -4.71
C SER A 105 -3.14 -4.46 -6.03
N LEU A 106 -2.56 -5.04 -7.07
CA LEU A 106 -2.46 -4.43 -8.40
C LEU A 106 -3.85 -4.30 -9.04
N VAL A 107 -4.70 -5.32 -8.94
CA VAL A 107 -6.09 -5.27 -9.42
C VAL A 107 -6.86 -4.16 -8.71
N LEU A 108 -6.74 -4.04 -7.38
CA LEU A 108 -7.44 -2.98 -6.64
C LEU A 108 -7.00 -1.58 -7.06
N PHE A 109 -5.70 -1.35 -7.26
CA PHE A 109 -5.16 -0.07 -7.72
C PHE A 109 -5.61 0.31 -9.13
N ILE A 110 -5.66 -0.67 -10.05
CA ILE A 110 -6.20 -0.45 -11.40
C ILE A 110 -7.67 -0.06 -11.31
N VAL A 111 -8.46 -0.80 -10.53
CA VAL A 111 -9.89 -0.53 -10.35
C VAL A 111 -10.13 0.86 -9.75
N THR A 112 -9.36 1.29 -8.74
CA THR A 112 -9.52 2.65 -8.19
C THR A 112 -9.09 3.75 -9.13
N THR A 113 -8.06 3.51 -9.95
CA THR A 113 -7.66 4.44 -11.01
C THR A 113 -8.74 4.57 -12.10
N LEU A 114 -9.39 3.46 -12.48
CA LEU A 114 -10.51 3.50 -13.43
C LEU A 114 -11.73 4.22 -12.84
N ILE A 115 -12.01 3.99 -11.55
CA ILE A 115 -13.08 4.68 -10.83
C ILE A 115 -12.80 6.18 -10.73
N SER A 116 -11.58 6.61 -10.38
CA SER A 116 -11.25 8.03 -10.28
C SER A 116 -11.43 8.74 -11.63
N LEU A 117 -11.03 8.09 -12.73
CA LEU A 117 -11.29 8.57 -14.08
C LEU A 117 -12.79 8.65 -14.40
N GLY A 118 -13.57 7.64 -14.01
CA GLY A 118 -15.02 7.63 -14.18
C GLY A 118 -15.71 8.75 -13.40
N LEU A 119 -15.33 8.96 -12.13
CA LEU A 119 -15.87 10.04 -11.28
C LEU A 119 -15.54 11.41 -11.84
N LYS A 120 -14.31 11.59 -12.35
CA LYS A 120 -13.91 12.81 -13.05
C LYS A 120 -14.82 13.10 -14.23
N LEU A 121 -15.11 12.10 -15.07
CA LEU A 121 -15.93 12.28 -16.27
C LEU A 121 -17.38 12.67 -15.95
N VAL A 122 -17.94 12.14 -14.86
CA VAL A 122 -19.35 12.36 -14.48
C VAL A 122 -19.54 13.67 -13.73
N LEU A 123 -18.66 13.99 -12.77
CA LEU A 123 -18.84 15.11 -11.84
C LEU A 123 -18.07 16.37 -12.25
N PHE A 124 -16.98 16.22 -13.02
CA PHE A 124 -16.05 17.31 -13.31
C PHE A 124 -15.66 17.31 -14.79
N SER A 125 -16.65 17.47 -15.67
CA SER A 125 -16.47 17.50 -17.13
C SER A 125 -15.47 18.58 -17.56
N ASP A 126 -15.46 19.70 -16.86
CA ASP A 126 -14.74 20.91 -17.23
C ASP A 126 -13.25 20.87 -16.80
N MET A 127 -12.84 19.86 -16.02
CA MET A 127 -11.44 19.67 -15.65
C MET A 127 -10.63 19.09 -16.80
N ASP A 128 -9.69 19.89 -17.32
CA ASP A 128 -8.78 19.52 -18.39
C ASP A 128 -7.61 18.67 -17.87
N ILE A 129 -7.80 17.34 -17.85
CA ILE A 129 -6.81 16.40 -17.27
C ILE A 129 -5.54 16.20 -18.13
N LEU A 130 -5.61 16.55 -19.41
CA LEU A 130 -4.52 16.41 -20.37
C LEU A 130 -3.73 17.70 -20.59
N LYS A 131 -4.26 18.84 -20.10
CA LYS A 131 -3.63 20.13 -20.32
C LYS A 131 -2.34 20.21 -19.50
N GLN A 132 -1.24 20.36 -20.21
CA GLN A 132 0.06 20.63 -19.62
C GLN A 132 0.20 22.15 -19.45
N SER A 133 0.41 22.61 -18.22
CA SER A 133 0.61 24.04 -17.95
C SER A 133 2.11 24.32 -17.80
N GLY A 134 2.79 24.66 -18.90
CA GLY A 134 4.23 24.91 -18.91
C GLY A 134 5.05 23.65 -18.57
N ASP A 135 5.99 23.77 -17.63
CA ASP A 135 6.85 22.67 -17.15
C ASP A 135 6.14 21.70 -16.19
N ASN A 136 4.89 21.97 -15.79
CA ASN A 136 4.15 21.09 -14.89
C ASN A 136 3.55 19.90 -15.65
N LEU A 137 3.61 18.73 -15.01
CA LEU A 137 3.00 17.49 -15.51
C LEU A 137 1.49 17.66 -15.69
N SER A 138 0.89 16.87 -16.57
CA SER A 138 -0.57 16.86 -16.69
C SER A 138 -1.21 16.25 -15.44
N LEU A 139 -2.44 16.65 -15.10
CA LEU A 139 -3.17 16.11 -13.94
C LEU A 139 -3.27 14.58 -13.99
N LEU A 140 -3.41 14.00 -15.18
CA LEU A 140 -3.40 12.54 -15.36
C LEU A 140 -2.03 11.92 -15.03
N GLN A 141 -0.94 12.54 -15.47
CA GLN A 141 0.42 12.07 -15.16
C GLN A 141 0.70 12.13 -13.66
N GLU A 142 0.31 13.22 -13.00
CA GLU A 142 0.46 13.36 -11.54
C GLU A 142 -0.38 12.35 -10.77
N HIS A 143 -1.61 12.08 -11.22
CA HIS A 143 -2.45 11.03 -10.65
C HIS A 143 -1.79 9.65 -10.75
N LEU A 144 -1.30 9.28 -11.94
CA LEU A 144 -0.62 8.00 -12.17
C LEU A 144 0.68 7.90 -11.37
N LEU A 145 1.47 8.97 -11.30
CA LEU A 145 2.70 9.02 -10.52
C LEU A 145 2.40 8.86 -9.02
N THR A 146 1.34 9.52 -8.53
CA THR A 146 0.87 9.39 -7.14
C THR A 146 0.39 7.96 -6.86
N ALA A 147 -0.36 7.35 -7.79
CA ALA A 147 -0.80 5.96 -7.67
C ALA A 147 0.38 4.99 -7.58
N LEU A 148 1.42 5.18 -8.41
CA LEU A 148 2.63 4.36 -8.37
C LEU A 148 3.42 4.56 -7.06
N ALA A 149 3.61 5.81 -6.64
CA ALA A 149 4.33 6.13 -5.41
C ALA A 149 3.62 5.57 -4.17
N THR A 150 2.29 5.71 -4.10
CA THR A 150 1.47 5.14 -3.01
C THR A 150 1.48 3.61 -3.05
N TYR A 151 1.45 2.98 -4.21
CA TYR A 151 1.56 1.52 -4.35
C TYR A 151 2.88 0.99 -3.80
N ILE A 152 3.99 1.66 -4.11
CA ILE A 152 5.33 1.26 -3.64
C ILE A 152 5.46 1.46 -2.13
N GLY A 153 5.06 2.63 -1.62
CA GLY A 153 5.05 2.90 -0.17
C GLY A 153 4.15 1.92 0.60
N MET A 154 3.04 1.51 0.00
CA MET A 154 2.18 0.45 0.54
C MET A 154 2.93 -0.88 0.65
N TRP A 155 3.61 -1.31 -0.41
CA TRP A 155 4.38 -2.55 -0.39
C TRP A 155 5.48 -2.57 0.69
N LEU A 156 6.08 -1.42 1.00
CA LEU A 156 7.01 -1.31 2.11
C LEU A 156 6.35 -1.68 3.44
N ILE A 157 5.17 -1.11 3.74
CA ILE A 157 4.43 -1.45 4.97
C ILE A 157 3.88 -2.88 4.95
N LEU A 158 3.44 -3.38 3.79
CA LEU A 158 2.97 -4.77 3.67
C LEU A 158 4.09 -5.77 3.94
N SER A 159 5.30 -5.51 3.45
CA SER A 159 6.45 -6.39 3.68
C SER A 159 6.81 -6.48 5.17
N LEU A 160 6.75 -5.36 5.89
CA LEU A 160 6.93 -5.34 7.34
C LEU A 160 5.77 -6.03 8.08
N THR A 161 4.53 -5.78 7.65
CA THR A 161 3.33 -6.43 8.23
C THR A 161 3.39 -7.95 8.06
N LEU A 162 3.86 -8.44 6.91
CA LEU A 162 4.11 -9.86 6.65
C LEU A 162 5.21 -10.43 7.55
N LEU A 163 6.25 -9.64 7.84
CA LEU A 163 7.32 -10.07 8.76
C LEU A 163 6.76 -10.24 10.18
N ILE A 164 5.97 -9.28 10.64
CA ILE A 164 5.30 -9.31 11.93
C ILE A 164 4.29 -10.47 12.00
N SER A 165 3.53 -10.72 10.93
CA SER A 165 2.56 -11.81 10.86
C SER A 165 3.23 -13.19 10.90
N CYS A 166 4.45 -13.30 10.39
CA CYS A 166 5.30 -14.47 10.59
C CYS A 166 5.73 -14.65 12.05
N LEU A 167 5.96 -13.60 12.83
CA LEU A 167 6.36 -13.74 14.23
C LEU A 167 5.19 -14.05 15.16
N LEU A 168 4.00 -13.55 14.83
CA LEU A 168 2.80 -13.71 15.64
C LEU A 168 2.06 -15.02 15.34
N LYS A 169 1.23 -15.46 16.28
CA LYS A 169 0.38 -16.66 16.15
C LYS A 169 -1.11 -16.31 16.01
N SER A 170 -1.54 -15.19 16.58
CA SER A 170 -2.94 -14.74 16.57
C SER A 170 -3.19 -13.74 15.43
N PRO A 171 -4.21 -13.98 14.58
CA PRO A 171 -4.57 -13.06 13.50
C PRO A 171 -4.97 -11.68 14.00
N GLY A 172 -5.73 -11.59 15.09
CA GLY A 172 -6.18 -10.32 15.66
C GLY A 172 -5.01 -9.42 16.10
N VAL A 173 -4.00 -9.98 16.76
CA VAL A 173 -2.81 -9.23 17.19
C VAL A 173 -2.00 -8.77 15.97
N SER A 174 -1.86 -9.62 14.95
CA SER A 174 -1.14 -9.21 13.74
C SER A 174 -1.83 -8.09 12.98
N ILE A 175 -3.16 -8.08 12.93
CA ILE A 175 -3.91 -6.96 12.34
C ILE A 175 -3.69 -5.69 13.16
N ALA A 176 -3.86 -5.77 14.48
CA ALA A 176 -3.71 -4.61 15.37
C ALA A 176 -2.32 -3.98 15.25
N VAL A 177 -1.26 -4.80 15.30
CA VAL A 177 0.11 -4.30 15.16
C VAL A 177 0.36 -3.66 13.80
N GLY A 178 -0.13 -4.26 12.70
CA GLY A 178 0.02 -3.68 11.37
C GLY A 178 -0.66 -2.31 11.22
N ILE A 179 -1.87 -2.16 11.75
CA ILE A 179 -2.62 -0.90 11.73
C ILE A 179 -1.97 0.14 12.64
N VAL A 180 -1.59 -0.24 13.86
CA VAL A 180 -0.89 0.67 14.79
C VAL A 180 0.43 1.13 14.18
N PHE A 181 1.17 0.25 13.52
CA PHE A 181 2.40 0.62 12.85
C PHE A 181 2.16 1.63 11.72
N TYR A 182 1.12 1.46 10.92
CA TYR A 182 0.75 2.43 9.87
C TYR A 182 0.52 3.83 10.45
N PHE A 183 -0.30 3.96 11.49
CA PHE A 183 -0.54 5.26 12.13
C PHE A 183 0.69 5.78 12.89
N ALA A 184 1.44 4.90 13.54
CA ALA A 184 2.67 5.30 14.21
C ALA A 184 3.69 5.84 13.20
N SER A 185 3.76 5.27 11.99
CA SER A 185 4.71 5.73 10.96
C SER A 185 4.50 7.18 10.55
N SER A 186 3.25 7.67 10.48
CA SER A 186 2.98 9.08 10.16
C SER A 186 3.41 10.02 11.29
N VAL A 187 3.14 9.65 12.55
CA VAL A 187 3.57 10.42 13.73
C VAL A 187 5.09 10.43 13.85
N ILE A 188 5.73 9.28 13.67
CA ILE A 188 7.18 9.13 13.76
C ILE A 188 7.85 9.90 12.61
N SER A 189 7.26 9.95 11.42
CA SER A 189 7.80 10.71 10.27
C SER A 189 8.01 12.20 10.62
N GLY A 190 7.07 12.82 11.32
CA GLY A 190 7.21 14.22 11.76
C GLY A 190 8.40 14.45 12.70
N ILE A 191 8.61 13.55 13.66
CA ILE A 191 9.77 13.59 14.57
C ILE A 191 11.06 13.28 13.81
N LEU A 192 11.00 12.35 12.86
CA LEU A 192 12.13 11.91 12.05
C LEU A 192 12.69 13.06 11.20
N PHE A 193 11.85 13.96 10.65
CA PHE A 193 12.34 15.13 9.92
C PHE A 193 13.22 16.04 10.79
N ALA A 194 12.83 16.27 12.05
CA ALA A 194 13.65 17.02 12.99
C ALA A 194 14.97 16.30 13.31
N ALA A 195 14.94 14.96 13.40
CA ALA A 195 16.15 14.16 13.62
C ALA A 195 17.09 14.14 12.40
N ILE A 196 16.55 14.09 11.17
CA ILE A 196 17.32 14.14 9.91
C ILE A 196 18.06 15.48 9.76
N ALA A 197 17.49 16.56 10.30
CA ALA A 197 18.16 17.86 10.32
C ALA A 197 19.47 17.81 11.13
N GLN A 198 19.51 17.05 12.22
CA GLN A 198 20.67 16.90 13.10
C GLN A 198 21.63 15.77 12.66
N TRP A 199 21.08 14.66 12.16
CA TRP A 199 21.86 13.47 11.77
C TRP A 199 21.51 13.02 10.36
N GLU A 200 22.34 13.39 9.40
CA GLU A 200 22.02 13.19 7.98
C GLU A 200 21.90 11.73 7.56
N TRP A 201 22.61 10.81 8.22
CA TRP A 201 22.54 9.39 7.91
C TRP A 201 21.16 8.77 8.17
N LEU A 202 20.34 9.39 9.05
CA LEU A 202 18.96 8.95 9.32
C LEU A 202 18.03 9.10 8.11
N LYS A 203 18.42 9.87 7.09
CA LYS A 203 17.62 10.05 5.86
C LYS A 203 17.34 8.71 5.17
N TRP A 204 18.22 7.72 5.31
CA TRP A 204 18.03 6.40 4.69
C TRP A 204 17.06 5.48 5.45
N ASN A 205 16.43 5.92 6.54
CA ASN A 205 15.50 5.11 7.33
C ASN A 205 14.24 4.70 6.51
N PRO A 206 13.73 3.46 6.65
CA PRO A 206 12.51 3.01 5.95
C PRO A 206 11.27 3.86 6.23
N ILE A 207 11.17 4.52 7.39
CA ILE A 207 10.06 5.46 7.69
C ILE A 207 10.16 6.71 6.82
N ASN A 208 11.36 7.22 6.54
CA ASN A 208 11.53 8.34 5.61
C ASN A 208 11.12 7.95 4.18
N MET A 209 11.38 6.69 3.81
CA MET A 209 11.03 6.13 2.49
C MET A 209 9.51 6.11 2.26
N LEU A 210 8.69 6.03 3.32
CA LEU A 210 7.23 6.06 3.21
C LEU A 210 6.67 7.41 2.70
N ASN A 211 7.47 8.47 2.78
CA ASN A 211 7.08 9.81 2.30
C ASN A 211 7.20 9.95 0.76
N LEU A 212 7.42 8.87 0.02
CA LEU A 212 7.52 8.91 -1.44
C LEU A 212 6.26 9.50 -2.10
N SER A 213 5.07 9.07 -1.66
CA SER A 213 3.81 9.59 -2.22
C SER A 213 3.56 11.05 -1.88
N THR A 214 3.94 11.48 -0.67
CA THR A 214 3.78 12.87 -0.24
C THR A 214 4.76 13.79 -0.96
N GLN A 215 5.99 13.33 -1.24
CA GLN A 215 6.96 14.09 -2.02
C GLN A 215 6.62 14.15 -3.52
N VAL A 216 5.89 13.17 -4.06
CA VAL A 216 5.34 13.27 -5.42
C VAL A 216 4.26 14.35 -5.51
N LEU A 217 3.44 14.50 -4.47
CA LEU A 217 2.38 15.51 -4.42
C LEU A 217 2.93 16.93 -4.21
N ASP A 218 3.96 17.07 -3.36
CA ASP A 218 4.63 18.35 -3.08
C ASP A 218 6.14 18.12 -2.94
N ASN A 219 6.85 18.24 -4.06
CA ASN A 219 8.28 17.97 -4.11
C ASN A 219 9.09 19.08 -3.41
N GLU A 220 8.70 20.35 -3.55
CA GLU A 220 9.48 21.47 -3.04
C GLU A 220 9.62 21.46 -1.51
N VAL A 221 8.52 21.16 -0.82
CA VAL A 221 8.49 21.10 0.64
C VAL A 221 9.13 19.81 1.14
N PHE A 222 8.70 18.66 0.63
CA PHE A 222 9.12 17.38 1.17
C PHE A 222 10.58 17.04 0.85
N LYS A 223 11.13 17.47 -0.30
CA LYS A 223 12.56 17.27 -0.60
C LYS A 223 13.49 17.87 0.45
N LYS A 224 13.12 19.04 1.00
CA LYS A 224 13.88 19.69 2.08
C LYS A 224 13.78 18.92 3.40
N MET A 225 12.63 18.28 3.66
CA MET A 225 12.39 17.51 4.88
C MET A 225 13.03 16.11 4.83
N THR A 226 12.87 15.40 3.71
CA THR A 226 13.39 14.04 3.51
C THR A 226 14.90 14.04 3.24
N LYS A 227 15.46 15.16 2.77
CA LYS A 227 16.85 15.32 2.28
C LYS A 227 17.23 14.29 1.20
N LEU A 228 16.24 13.79 0.46
CA LEU A 228 16.40 12.78 -0.58
C LEU A 228 15.68 13.20 -1.86
N GLU A 229 16.26 12.86 -2.99
CA GLU A 229 15.63 12.99 -4.29
C GLU A 229 14.56 11.91 -4.49
N LEU A 230 13.60 12.16 -5.38
CA LEU A 230 12.52 11.21 -5.69
C LEU A 230 13.05 9.83 -6.13
N HIS A 231 14.13 9.82 -6.92
CA HIS A 231 14.75 8.57 -7.38
C HIS A 231 15.43 7.80 -6.24
N GLU A 232 16.05 8.50 -5.28
CA GLU A 232 16.67 7.88 -4.11
C GLU A 232 15.62 7.25 -3.20
N LEU A 233 14.50 7.93 -2.98
CA LEU A 233 13.36 7.38 -2.22
C LEU A 233 12.76 6.16 -2.93
N TYR A 234 12.60 6.23 -4.25
CA TYR A 234 12.08 5.12 -5.04
C TYR A 234 12.96 3.87 -4.92
N ILE A 235 14.27 4.03 -5.14
CA ILE A 235 15.25 2.94 -5.05
C ILE A 235 15.31 2.41 -3.62
N GLY A 236 15.33 3.30 -2.62
CA GLY A 236 15.34 2.94 -1.20
C GLY A 236 14.13 2.08 -0.81
N ASN A 237 12.92 2.46 -1.25
CA ASN A 237 11.72 1.65 -1.03
C ASN A 237 11.87 0.22 -1.59
N ILE A 238 12.32 0.09 -2.84
CA ILE A 238 12.49 -1.22 -3.49
C ILE A 238 13.50 -2.08 -2.71
N VAL A 239 14.64 -1.50 -2.33
CA VAL A 239 15.67 -2.19 -1.55
C VAL A 239 15.11 -2.69 -0.22
N TYR A 240 14.40 -1.83 0.53
CA TYR A 240 13.79 -2.24 1.80
C TYR A 240 12.69 -3.29 1.65
N ILE A 241 11.85 -3.19 0.61
CA ILE A 241 10.83 -4.21 0.31
C ILE A 241 11.51 -5.58 0.09
N ILE A 242 12.58 -5.62 -0.71
CA ILE A 242 13.31 -6.87 -0.97
C ILE A 242 13.91 -7.42 0.33
N ILE A 243 14.55 -6.57 1.14
CA ILE A 243 15.13 -6.97 2.43
C ILE A 243 14.07 -7.56 3.35
N PHE A 244 12.93 -6.88 3.54
CA PHE A 244 11.87 -7.37 4.41
C PHE A 244 11.23 -8.65 3.90
N LEU A 245 10.97 -8.79 2.59
CA LEU A 245 10.46 -10.03 2.03
C LEU A 245 11.45 -11.20 2.18
N ALA A 246 12.75 -10.94 2.05
CA ALA A 246 13.78 -11.95 2.31
C ALA A 246 13.79 -12.37 3.80
N LEU A 247 13.64 -11.42 4.72
CA LEU A 247 13.50 -11.71 6.16
C LEU A 247 12.24 -12.52 6.47
N VAL A 248 11.12 -12.26 5.78
CA VAL A 248 9.89 -13.07 5.92
C VAL A 248 10.15 -14.52 5.51
N ILE A 249 10.84 -14.75 4.38
CA ILE A 249 11.19 -16.10 3.91
C ILE A 249 12.07 -16.81 4.95
N PHE A 250 13.05 -16.10 5.50
CA PHE A 250 13.92 -16.64 6.55
C PHE A 250 13.16 -16.97 7.83
N ALA A 251 12.32 -16.05 8.32
CA ALA A 251 11.54 -16.22 9.53
C ALA A 251 10.57 -17.41 9.42
N PHE A 252 9.88 -17.54 8.28
CA PHE A 252 8.95 -18.65 8.05
C PHE A 252 9.67 -19.99 7.92
N LYS A 253 10.87 -20.03 7.32
CA LYS A 253 11.67 -21.28 7.27
C LYS A 253 12.03 -21.77 8.67
N LYS A 254 12.39 -20.86 9.58
CA LYS A 254 12.74 -21.17 10.96
C LYS A 254 11.55 -21.41 11.89
N LYS A 255 10.35 -20.92 11.53
CA LYS A 255 9.17 -21.07 12.37
C LYS A 255 8.76 -22.54 12.46
N ASN A 256 8.64 -23.03 13.70
CA ASN A 256 8.11 -24.36 13.97
C ASN A 256 6.62 -24.40 13.61
N VAL A 257 6.22 -25.42 12.86
CA VAL A 257 4.86 -25.65 12.35
C VAL A 257 4.25 -26.86 13.06
#